data_AF-A0A957FB44-F1
#
_entry.id   AF-A0A957FB44-F1
#
_cell.length_a   1.000
_cell.length_b   1.000
_cell.length_c   1.000
_cell.angle_alpha   90.00
_cell.angle_beta   90.00
_cell.angle_gamma   90.00
#
_symmetry.space_group_name_H-M   'P 1'
#
loop_
_entity.id
_entity.type
_entity.pdbx_description
1 polymer ?
#
loop_
_entity_poly.entity_id
_entity_poly.type
_entity_poly.pdbx_seq_one_letter_code
_entity_poly.pdbx_strand_id
1 'polypeptide(L)'
;SQAGFQPQLFYCLHCREPIQEQDQFFSAELGGLLCPNCHGADRRAKPISAVAVKVLRYLQTRSWETVQMLQLKRPLHAELEPILHDYITHLLERELKSVDFLHRLRREAALFAPTEE
;
A
#
# COMPACT_ATOMS: atom_id res chain seq x y z
N SER A 1 6.16 -4.32 14.67
CA SER A 1 5.41 -3.93 13.45
C SER A 1 3.95 -4.27 13.66
N GLN A 2 3.15 -3.31 14.13
CA GLN A 2 1.78 -3.56 14.62
C GLN A 2 0.65 -3.27 13.61
N ALA A 3 0.98 -3.08 12.34
CA ALA A 3 -0.02 -2.96 11.29
C ALA A 3 0.64 -3.48 10.00
N GLY A 4 0.09 -4.53 9.38
CA GLY A 4 0.61 -5.12 8.14
C GLY A 4 0.42 -4.24 6.90
N PHE A 5 0.43 -2.92 7.07
CA PHE A 5 0.04 -1.89 6.09
C PHE A 5 1.23 -1.09 5.56
N GLN A 6 2.45 -1.56 5.82
CA GLN A 6 3.66 -0.94 5.33
C GLN A 6 3.86 -1.33 3.85
N PRO A 7 3.95 -0.37 2.91
CA PRO A 7 4.12 -0.72 1.51
C PRO A 7 5.51 -1.30 1.26
N GLN A 8 5.62 -2.26 0.34
CA GLN A 8 6.91 -2.80 -0.08
C GLN A 8 7.60 -1.84 -1.06
N LEU A 9 8.70 -1.22 -0.62
CA LEU A 9 9.41 -0.18 -1.38
C LEU A 9 10.79 -0.62 -1.87
N PHE A 10 11.28 -1.80 -1.49
CA PHE A 10 12.65 -2.26 -1.77
C PHE A 10 12.72 -3.30 -2.88
N TYR A 11 11.70 -4.13 -3.00
CA TYR A 11 11.63 -5.20 -4.00
C TYR A 11 10.37 -5.05 -4.85
N CYS A 12 10.46 -5.38 -6.12
CA CYS A 12 9.30 -5.43 -7.02
C CYS A 12 8.31 -6.47 -6.53
N LEU A 13 7.03 -6.11 -6.41
CA LEU A 13 5.98 -7.01 -5.95
C LEU A 13 5.75 -8.21 -6.87
N HIS A 14 6.14 -8.11 -8.14
CA HIS A 14 5.97 -9.18 -9.11
C HIS A 14 7.21 -10.05 -9.28
N CYS A 15 8.32 -9.49 -9.80
CA CYS A 15 9.53 -10.26 -10.07
C CYS A 15 10.45 -10.43 -8.85
N ARG A 16 10.20 -9.73 -7.74
CA ARG A 16 11.00 -9.74 -6.51
C ARG A 16 12.42 -9.21 -6.63
N GLU A 17 12.81 -8.71 -7.80
CA GLU A 17 14.09 -8.02 -7.97
C GLU A 17 14.14 -6.70 -7.18
N PRO A 18 15.33 -6.26 -6.74
CA PRO A 18 15.49 -4.97 -6.08
C PRO A 18 15.03 -3.80 -6.97
N ILE A 19 14.28 -2.88 -6.38
CA ILE A 19 13.83 -1.65 -7.05
C ILE A 19 15.04 -0.73 -7.25
N GLN A 20 15.36 -0.47 -8.52
CA GLN A 20 16.47 0.36 -8.98
C GLN A 20 16.19 1.86 -8.87
N GLU A 21 17.24 2.69 -8.98
CA GLU A 21 17.14 4.15 -8.98
C GLU A 21 16.66 4.69 -10.33
N GLN A 22 15.39 4.42 -10.63
CA GLN A 22 14.67 4.86 -11.82
C GLN A 22 13.19 4.99 -11.47
N ASP A 23 12.40 5.55 -12.38
CA ASP A 23 10.96 5.65 -12.19
C ASP A 23 10.32 4.26 -12.14
N GLN A 24 9.31 4.14 -11.29
CA GLN A 24 8.63 2.90 -10.93
C GLN A 24 7.13 3.09 -11.05
N PHE A 25 6.37 2.07 -10.64
CA PHE A 25 4.93 2.14 -10.50
C PHE A 25 4.53 1.74 -9.08
N PHE A 26 3.58 2.44 -8.47
CA PHE A 26 3.01 2.14 -7.17
C PHE A 26 1.62 1.53 -7.32
N SER A 27 1.44 0.31 -6.83
CA SER A 27 0.14 -0.37 -6.78
C SER A 27 -0.41 -0.30 -5.35
N ALA A 28 -1.54 0.37 -5.18
CA ALA A 28 -2.27 0.36 -3.92
C ALA A 28 -2.83 -1.03 -3.60
N GLU A 29 -3.32 -1.73 -4.63
CA GLU A 29 -3.88 -3.09 -4.56
C GLU A 29 -2.86 -4.12 -4.07
N LEU A 30 -1.68 -4.13 -4.68
CA LEU A 30 -0.60 -5.06 -4.34
C LEU A 30 0.25 -4.56 -3.16
N GLY A 31 0.07 -3.29 -2.75
CA GLY A 31 0.66 -2.71 -1.56
C GLY A 31 2.13 -2.30 -1.69
N GLY A 32 2.54 -1.66 -2.78
CA GLY A 32 3.93 -1.24 -2.98
C GLY A 32 4.36 -1.10 -4.44
N LEU A 33 5.65 -1.31 -4.71
CA LEU A 33 6.26 -0.96 -6.00
C LEU A 33 6.31 -2.12 -7.02
N LEU A 34 6.12 -1.77 -8.29
CA LEU A 34 6.39 -2.58 -9.47
C LEU A 34 7.49 -1.90 -10.29
N CYS A 35 8.43 -2.70 -10.79
CA CYS A 35 9.43 -2.20 -11.74
C CYS A 35 8.83 -1.97 -13.13
N PRO A 36 9.48 -1.20 -14.04
CA PRO A 36 8.92 -0.92 -15.35
C PRO A 36 8.60 -2.17 -16.18
N ASN A 37 9.38 -3.23 -16.02
CA ASN A 37 9.16 -4.51 -16.70
C ASN A 37 7.92 -5.25 -16.16
N CYS A 38 7.45 -4.90 -14.96
CA CYS A 38 6.37 -5.57 -14.26
C CYS A 38 5.11 -4.71 -14.10
N HIS A 39 5.05 -3.52 -14.70
CA HIS A 39 3.89 -2.64 -14.58
C HIS A 39 2.57 -3.35 -14.98
N GLY A 40 2.64 -4.28 -15.95
CA GLY A 40 1.48 -5.03 -16.43
C GLY A 40 0.82 -5.94 -15.38
N ALA A 41 1.47 -6.20 -14.24
CA ALA A 41 0.90 -6.96 -13.13
C ALA A 41 -0.26 -6.22 -12.45
N ASP A 42 -0.28 -4.89 -12.52
CA ASP A 42 -1.43 -4.08 -12.11
C ASP A 42 -1.58 -2.86 -13.02
N ARG A 43 -2.59 -2.87 -13.88
CA ARG A 43 -2.89 -1.77 -14.80
C ARG A 43 -3.33 -0.48 -14.10
N ARG A 44 -3.71 -0.56 -12.83
CA ARG A 44 -4.08 0.61 -11.99
C ARG A 44 -2.88 1.19 -11.24
N ALA A 45 -1.71 0.57 -11.31
CA ALA A 45 -0.51 1.09 -10.68
C ALA A 45 -0.13 2.46 -11.25
N LYS A 46 0.14 3.43 -10.37
CA LYS A 46 0.43 4.81 -10.73
C LYS A 46 1.93 5.01 -10.92
N PRO A 47 2.39 5.75 -11.94
CA PRO A 47 3.81 6.08 -12.07
C PRO A 47 4.29 6.85 -10.85
N ILE A 48 5.52 6.57 -10.42
CA ILE A 48 6.18 7.26 -9.32
C ILE A 48 7.66 7.44 -9.65
N SER A 49 8.16 8.66 -9.44
CA SER A 49 9.53 9.05 -9.74
C SER A 49 10.52 8.39 -8.79
N ALA A 50 11.76 8.19 -9.25
CA ALA A 50 12.85 7.70 -8.40
C ALA A 50 13.03 8.55 -7.13
N VAL A 51 12.81 9.87 -7.24
CA VAL A 51 12.92 10.81 -6.11
C VAL A 51 11.78 10.60 -5.10
N ALA A 52 10.55 10.42 -5.57
CA ALA A 52 9.40 10.10 -4.72
C ALA A 52 9.59 8.76 -4.00
N VAL A 53 10.11 7.74 -4.69
CA VAL A 53 10.47 6.44 -4.06
C VAL A 53 11.49 6.62 -2.95
N LYS A 54 12.54 7.44 -3.15
CA LYS A 54 13.52 7.75 -2.10
C LYS A 54 12.88 8.41 -0.89
N VAL A 55 11.96 9.35 -1.10
CA VAL A 55 11.22 9.98 0.00
C VAL A 55 10.35 8.98 0.74
N LEU A 56 9.57 8.15 0.05
CA LEU A 56 8.76 7.11 0.71
C LEU A 56 9.63 6.16 1.56
N ARG A 57 10.78 5.73 1.04
CA ARG A 57 11.74 4.91 1.81
C ARG A 57 12.29 5.65 3.02
N TYR A 58 12.57 6.95 2.90
CA TYR A 58 13.02 7.78 4.02
C TYR A 58 11.94 7.87 5.10
N LEU A 59 10.70 8.16 4.71
CA LEU A 59 9.54 8.20 5.63
C LEU A 59 9.33 6.86 6.35
N GLN A 60 9.56 5.75 5.65
CA GLN A 60 9.35 4.40 6.18
C GLN A 60 10.45 3.91 7.12
N THR A 61 11.70 4.36 6.94
CA THR A 61 12.87 3.79 7.62
C THR A 61 13.51 4.70 8.66
N ARG A 62 13.13 5.99 8.70
CA ARG A 62 13.67 6.97 9.64
C ARG A 62 12.71 7.21 10.79
N SER A 63 13.26 7.67 11.91
CA SER A 63 12.46 8.02 13.09
C SER A 63 11.59 9.24 12.79
N TRP A 64 10.51 9.40 13.56
CA TRP A 64 9.64 10.56 13.44
C TRP A 64 10.40 11.88 13.63
N GLU A 65 11.34 11.93 14.57
CA GLU A 65 12.13 13.12 14.87
C GLU A 65 12.94 13.60 13.66
N THR A 66 13.38 12.64 12.84
CA THR A 66 14.12 12.89 11.61
C THR A 66 13.17 13.30 10.47
N VAL A 67 12.04 12.60 10.34
CA VAL A 67 11.05 12.82 9.28
C VAL A 67 10.37 14.17 9.38
N GLN A 68 10.01 14.62 10.59
CA GLN A 68 9.29 15.89 10.79
C GLN A 68 10.08 17.12 10.30
N MET A 69 11.41 17.02 10.16
CA MET A 69 12.26 18.09 9.64
C MET A 69 12.33 18.10 8.10
N LEU A 70 11.82 17.07 7.42
CA LEU A 70 11.90 16.94 5.97
C LEU A 70 11.05 18.01 5.27
N GLN A 71 11.71 18.84 4.45
CA GLN A 71 11.05 19.86 3.63
C GLN A 71 10.91 19.35 2.19
N LEU A 72 9.68 19.02 1.79
CA LEU A 72 9.38 18.57 0.44
C LEU A 72 9.12 19.77 -0.47
N LYS A 73 9.72 19.76 -1.66
CA LYS A 73 9.38 20.73 -2.71
C LYS A 73 7.94 20.45 -3.20
N ARG A 74 7.22 21.50 -3.57
CA ARG A 74 5.82 21.41 -4.06
C ARG A 74 5.58 20.32 -5.11
N PRO A 75 6.44 20.13 -6.14
CA PRO A 75 6.21 19.09 -7.15
C PRO A 75 6.19 17.69 -6.55
N LEU A 76 7.05 17.43 -5.56
CA LEU A 76 7.15 16.14 -4.91
C LEU A 76 5.97 15.87 -3.97
N HIS A 77 5.46 16.92 -3.32
CA HIS A 77 4.22 16.82 -2.54
C HIS A 77 3.03 16.48 -3.44
N ALA A 78 2.89 17.19 -4.57
CA ALA A 78 1.80 16.97 -5.52
C ALA A 78 1.83 15.57 -6.16
N GLU A 79 3.01 14.96 -6.26
CA GLU A 79 3.18 13.59 -6.73
C GLU A 79 2.80 12.56 -5.64
N LEU A 80 3.28 12.73 -4.41
CA LEU A 80 3.12 11.76 -3.33
C LEU A 80 1.72 11.74 -2.73
N GLU A 81 1.07 12.90 -2.61
CA GLU A 81 -0.25 13.05 -2.02
C GLU A 81 -1.32 12.14 -2.65
N PRO A 82 -1.55 12.13 -3.98
CA PRO A 82 -2.55 11.26 -4.59
C PRO A 82 -2.19 9.77 -4.54
N ILE A 83 -0.90 9.42 -4.39
CA ILE A 83 -0.45 8.03 -4.25
C ILE A 83 -0.77 7.52 -2.84
N LEU A 84 -0.38 8.29 -1.82
CA LEU A 84 -0.59 7.91 -0.42
C LEU A 84 -2.07 7.96 -0.04
N HIS A 85 -2.82 8.96 -0.52
CA HIS A 85 -4.26 9.02 -0.32
C HIS A 85 -4.94 7.75 -0.85
N ASP A 86 -4.67 7.39 -2.11
CA ASP A 86 -5.23 6.20 -2.75
C ASP A 86 -4.85 4.90 -2.01
N TYR A 87 -3.61 4.80 -1.53
CA TYR A 87 -3.19 3.65 -0.75
C TYR A 87 -3.94 3.53 0.58
N ILE A 88 -4.07 4.64 1.31
CA ILE A 88 -4.80 4.67 2.58
C ILE A 88 -6.28 4.35 2.35
N THR A 89 -6.91 4.94 1.33
CA THR A 89 -8.30 4.63 0.97
C THR A 89 -8.47 3.14 0.65
N HIS A 90 -7.58 2.56 -0.16
CA HIS A 90 -7.62 1.14 -0.49
C HIS A 90 -7.53 0.24 0.76
N LEU A 91 -6.63 0.57 1.69
CA LEU A 91 -6.49 -0.18 2.94
C LEU A 91 -7.77 -0.13 3.78
N LEU A 92 -8.32 1.06 3.99
CA LEU A 92 -9.52 1.26 4.79
C LEU A 92 -10.75 0.56 4.18
N GLU A 93 -10.93 0.66 2.85
CA GLU A 93 -12.02 -0.05 2.17
C GLU A 93 -11.90 -1.56 2.30
N ARG A 94 -10.68 -2.10 2.19
CA ARG A 94 -10.44 -3.54 2.31
C ARG A 94 -10.72 -4.03 3.73
N GLU A 95 -10.35 -3.27 4.76
CA GLU A 95 -10.69 -3.61 6.14
C GLU A 95 -12.19 -3.63 6.38
N LEU A 96 -12.92 -2.59 5.94
CA LEU A 96 -14.37 -2.52 6.07
C LEU A 96 -15.06 -3.71 5.39
N LYS A 97 -14.65 -4.07 4.16
CA LYS A 97 -15.18 -5.24 3.44
C LYS A 97 -14.90 -6.56 4.18
N SER A 98 -13.74 -6.68 4.80
CA SER A 98 -13.33 -7.88 5.55
C SER A 98 -14.18 -8.05 6.82
N VAL A 99 -14.44 -6.95 7.53
CA VAL A 99 -15.32 -6.94 8.70
C VAL A 99 -16.76 -7.29 8.32
N ASP A 100 -17.29 -6.71 7.25
CA ASP A 100 -18.63 -7.04 6.74
C ASP A 100 -18.77 -8.52 6.36
N PHE A 101 -17.73 -9.08 5.72
CA PHE A 101 -17.68 -10.51 5.39
C PHE A 101 -17.68 -11.39 6.64
N LEU A 102 -16.87 -11.06 7.66
CA LEU A 102 -16.86 -11.78 8.93
C LEU A 102 -18.23 -11.72 9.63
N HIS A 103 -18.90 -10.56 9.61
CA HIS A 103 -20.25 -10.44 10.14
C HIS A 103 -21.27 -11.29 9.38
N ARG A 104 -21.17 -11.36 8.04
CA ARG A 104 -22.00 -12.25 7.21
C ARG A 104 -21.79 -13.72 7.57
N LEU A 105 -20.54 -14.18 7.63
CA LEU A 105 -20.21 -15.56 8.01
C LEU A 105 -20.76 -15.94 9.39
N ARG A 106 -20.65 -15.05 10.38
CA ARG A 106 -21.20 -15.30 11.73
C ARG A 106 -22.72 -15.42 11.72
N ARG A 107 -23.43 -14.58 10.95
CA ARG A 107 -24.88 -14.69 10.80
C ARG A 107 -25.30 -15.98 10.12
N GLU A 108 -24.62 -16.36 9.05
CA GLU A 108 -24.89 -17.61 8.33
C GLU A 108 -24.59 -18.82 9.20
N ALA A 109 -23.45 -18.86 9.91
CA ALA A 109 -23.13 -19.94 10.84
C ALA A 109 -24.19 -20.14 11.93
N ALA A 110 -24.82 -19.06 12.41
CA ALA A 110 -25.92 -19.15 13.38
C ALA A 110 -27.20 -19.77 12.80
N LEU A 111 -27.41 -19.73 11.47
CA LEU A 111 -28.53 -20.39 10.80
C LEU A 111 -28.33 -21.90 10.64
N PHE A 112 -27.09 -22.38 10.77
CA PHE A 112 -26.72 -23.79 10.65
C PHE A 112 -26.30 -24.41 11.99
N ALA A 113 -26.36 -23.66 13.09
CA ALA A 113 -26.14 -24.22 14.42
C ALA A 113 -27.31 -25.16 14.76
N PRO A 114 -27.07 -26.44 15.08
CA PRO A 114 -28.12 -27.35 15.50
C PRO A 114 -28.75 -26.79 16.78
N THR A 115 -30.08 -26.72 16.82
CA THR A 115 -30.81 -26.57 18.08
C THR A 115 -30.50 -27.79 18.93
N GLU A 116 -29.72 -27.61 20.00
CA GLU A 116 -29.52 -28.63 21.03
C GLU A 116 -30.88 -28.93 21.67
N GLU A 117 -31.35 -30.17 21.52
CA GLU A 117 -32.44 -30.78 22.32
C GLU A 117 -31.89 -31.30 23.65
#